data_AF-X1LD96-F1
#
_entry.id   AF-X1LD96-F1
#
_cell.length_a   1.000
_cell.length_b   1.000
_cell.length_c   1.000
_cell.angle_alpha   90.00
_cell.angle_beta   90.00
_cell.angle_gamma   90.00
#
_symmetry.space_group_name_H-M   'P 1'
#
loop_
_entity.id
_entity.type
_entity.pdbx_description
1 polymer ?
#
loop_
_entity_poly.entity_id
_entity_poly.type
_entity_poly.pdbx_seq_one_letter_code
_entity_poly.pdbx_strand_id
1 'polypeptide(L)'
;MEIIETNSDLSELAKLKKGCVLTIGNFDGVHLGHQEIINVARKLADQRHSELVLMTFEPHPVAILYPEKALGVLTPIVLKKHLLTQFGVDCLV
;
A
#
# COMPACT_ATOMS: atom_id res chain seq x y z
N MET A 1 9.81 -2.68 -6.27
CA MET A 1 8.52 -2.96 -5.63
C MET A 1 7.72 -3.89 -6.52
N GLU A 2 7.40 -5.09 -6.04
CA GLU A 2 6.44 -6.01 -6.67
C GLU A 2 5.01 -5.47 -6.51
N ILE A 3 4.10 -5.81 -7.43
CA ILE A 3 2.70 -5.39 -7.37
C ILE A 3 1.80 -6.62 -7.53
N ILE A 4 0.85 -6.77 -6.62
CA ILE A 4 -0.12 -7.87 -6.58
C ILE A 4 -1.52 -7.26 -6.61
N GLU A 5 -2.32 -7.57 -7.62
CA GLU A 5 -3.70 -7.07 -7.72
C GLU A 5 -4.69 -8.16 -7.31
N THR A 6 -5.67 -7.81 -6.47
CA THR A 6 -6.61 -8.77 -5.84
C THR A 6 -8.09 -8.50 -6.14
N ASN A 7 -8.38 -7.92 -7.31
CA ASN A 7 -9.72 -7.41 -7.68
C ASN A 7 -10.86 -8.44 -7.71
N SER A 8 -10.56 -9.73 -7.84
CA SER A 8 -11.60 -10.79 -7.97
C SER A 8 -11.24 -12.10 -7.29
N ASP A 9 -10.00 -12.24 -6.85
CA ASP A 9 -9.49 -13.43 -6.19
C ASP A 9 -8.23 -13.08 -5.37
N LEU A 10 -7.95 -13.87 -4.35
CA LEU A 10 -6.82 -13.68 -3.43
C LEU A 10 -5.66 -14.65 -3.70
N SER A 11 -5.75 -15.53 -4.69
CA SER A 11 -4.69 -16.53 -4.97
C SER A 11 -3.33 -15.90 -5.24
N GLU A 12 -3.32 -14.70 -5.81
CA GLU A 12 -2.10 -13.93 -6.10
C GLU A 12 -1.31 -13.54 -4.84
N LEU A 13 -1.97 -13.50 -3.66
CA LEU A 13 -1.28 -13.32 -2.37
C LEU A 13 -0.35 -14.49 -2.04
N ALA A 14 -0.51 -15.67 -2.67
CA ALA A 14 0.41 -16.78 -2.51
C ALA A 14 1.84 -16.48 -3.01
N LYS A 15 2.01 -15.39 -3.78
CA LYS A 15 3.33 -14.87 -4.20
C LYS A 15 4.08 -14.19 -3.07
N LEU A 16 3.39 -13.71 -2.03
CA LEU A 16 4.02 -13.09 -0.87
C LEU A 16 4.90 -14.08 -0.12
N LYS A 17 6.08 -13.62 0.30
CA LYS A 17 6.96 -14.43 1.15
C LYS A 17 6.31 -14.65 2.52
N LYS A 18 6.53 -15.85 3.07
CA LYS A 18 6.08 -16.16 4.43
C LYS A 18 6.81 -15.29 5.45
N GLY A 19 6.05 -14.58 6.26
CA GLY A 19 6.57 -13.62 7.24
C GLY A 19 6.88 -12.28 6.59
N CYS A 20 5.99 -11.31 6.77
CA CYS A 20 6.17 -9.93 6.32
C CYS A 20 5.70 -8.96 7.41
N VAL A 21 6.11 -7.70 7.28
CA VAL A 21 5.47 -6.59 7.98
C VAL A 21 4.49 -5.95 7.03
N LEU A 22 3.21 -5.98 7.40
CA LEU A 22 2.12 -5.42 6.61
C LEU A 22 1.66 -4.09 7.22
N THR A 23 1.51 -3.07 6.38
CA THR A 23 0.70 -1.89 6.70
C THR A 23 -0.45 -1.76 5.72
N ILE A 24 -1.62 -1.35 6.21
CA ILE A 24 -2.85 -1.26 5.42
C ILE A 24 -3.41 0.15 5.54
N GLY A 25 -3.81 0.75 4.43
CA GLY A 25 -4.37 2.09 4.44
C GLY A 25 -4.64 2.60 3.04
N ASN A 26 -5.27 3.77 2.94
CA ASN A 26 -5.58 4.33 1.62
C ASN A 26 -4.37 4.99 0.95
N PHE A 27 -3.43 5.46 1.77
CA PHE A 27 -2.17 6.10 1.37
C PHE A 27 -2.31 7.23 0.35
N ASP A 28 -3.50 7.83 0.24
CA ASP A 28 -3.72 8.96 -0.65
C ASP A 28 -2.98 10.20 -0.13
N GLY A 29 -2.30 10.90 -1.02
CA GLY A 29 -1.41 12.02 -0.71
C GLY A 29 -0.03 11.62 -0.18
N VAL A 30 0.16 10.38 0.31
CA VAL A 30 1.41 9.91 0.97
C VAL A 30 2.01 10.99 1.89
N HIS A 31 1.14 11.67 2.66
CA HIS A 31 1.51 12.79 3.52
C HIS A 31 2.38 12.35 4.71
N LEU A 32 2.92 13.29 5.49
CA LEU A 32 3.83 13.00 6.61
C LEU A 32 3.36 11.88 7.55
N GLY A 33 2.06 11.85 7.90
CA GLY A 33 1.52 10.75 8.72
C GLY A 33 1.63 9.36 8.08
N HIS A 34 1.39 9.24 6.77
CA HIS A 34 1.59 7.99 6.03
C HIS A 34 3.08 7.63 5.96
N GLN A 35 3.95 8.62 5.75
CA GLN A 35 5.39 8.41 5.71
C GLN A 35 5.92 7.86 7.04
N GLU A 36 5.44 8.37 8.17
CA GLU A 36 5.80 7.83 9.49
C GLU A 36 5.35 6.38 9.68
N ILE A 37 4.14 6.03 9.25
CA ILE A 37 3.65 4.64 9.28
C ILE A 37 4.56 3.74 8.45
N ILE A 38 4.91 4.15 7.23
CA ILE A 38 5.78 3.39 6.32
C ILE A 38 7.18 3.26 6.91
N ASN A 39 7.73 4.33 7.49
CA ASN A 39 9.05 4.34 8.12
C ASN A 39 9.13 3.38 9.32
N VAL A 40 8.09 3.34 10.17
CA VAL A 40 8.01 2.39 11.28
C VAL A 40 7.92 0.96 10.75
N ALA A 41 7.09 0.71 9.73
CA ALA A 41 6.93 -0.60 9.13
C ALA A 41 8.23 -1.09 8.47
N ARG A 42 8.97 -0.20 7.78
CA ARG A 42 10.29 -0.48 7.18
C ARG A 42 11.30 -0.90 8.24
N LYS A 43 11.42 -0.14 9.34
CA LYS A 43 12.33 -0.48 10.45
C LYS A 43 12.01 -1.85 11.05
N LEU A 44 10.72 -2.16 11.23
CA LEU A 44 10.29 -3.47 11.74
C LEU A 44 10.61 -4.61 10.76
N ALA A 45 10.45 -4.37 9.46
CA ALA A 45 10.77 -5.34 8.43
C ALA A 45 12.28 -5.63 8.38
N ASP A 46 13.11 -4.59 8.50
CA ASP A 46 14.58 -4.73 8.56
C ASP A 46 15.03 -5.52 9.79
N GLN A 47 14.45 -5.23 10.97
CA GLN A 47 14.73 -5.96 12.21
C GLN A 47 14.35 -7.45 12.15
N ARG A 48 13.32 -7.78 11.36
CA ARG A 48 12.82 -9.15 11.20
C ARG A 48 13.41 -9.86 9.99
N HIS A 49 14.28 -9.19 9.22
CA HIS A 49 14.78 -9.68 7.94
C HIS A 49 13.64 -10.15 7.00
N SER A 50 12.55 -9.38 6.97
CA SER A 50 11.34 -9.68 6.20
C SER A 50 11.00 -8.57 5.21
N GLU A 51 10.06 -8.84 4.31
CA GLU A 51 9.56 -7.82 3.37
C GLU A 51 8.62 -6.82 4.07
N LEU A 52 8.66 -5.58 3.60
CA LEU A 52 7.62 -4.58 3.84
C LEU A 52 6.56 -4.70 2.75
N VAL A 53 5.37 -5.12 3.16
CA VAL A 53 4.18 -5.16 2.31
C VAL A 53 3.28 -3.99 2.67
N LEU A 54 2.82 -3.25 1.66
CA LEU A 54 1.80 -2.23 1.84
C LEU A 54 0.56 -2.64 1.06
N MET A 55 -0.58 -2.68 1.75
CA MET A 55 -1.88 -2.89 1.11
C MET A 55 -2.61 -1.56 0.98
N THR A 56 -3.02 -1.24 -0.24
CA THR A 56 -3.80 -0.04 -0.56
C THR A 56 -5.10 -0.40 -1.27
N PHE A 57 -5.96 0.59 -1.43
CA PHE A 57 -7.20 0.46 -2.17
C PHE A 57 -7.13 1.27 -3.46
N GLU A 58 -7.58 0.65 -4.55
CA GLU A 58 -7.80 1.28 -5.85
C GLU A 58 -9.01 0.60 -6.50
N PRO A 59 -10.12 1.30 -6.77
CA PRO A 59 -10.35 2.73 -6.52
C PRO A 59 -10.44 3.07 -5.02
N HIS A 60 -10.34 4.37 -4.67
CA HIS A 60 -10.48 4.85 -3.30
C HIS A 60 -11.80 4.33 -2.68
N PRO A 61 -11.83 3.81 -1.42
CA PRO A 61 -13.01 3.17 -0.84
C PRO A 61 -14.25 4.07 -0.79
N VAL A 62 -14.08 5.38 -0.59
CA VAL A 62 -15.18 6.36 -0.64
C VAL A 62 -15.84 6.37 -2.02
N ALA A 63 -15.09 6.20 -3.12
CA ALA A 63 -15.66 6.13 -4.46
C ALA A 63 -16.56 4.90 -4.68
N ILE A 64 -16.38 3.85 -3.87
CA ILE A 64 -17.23 2.65 -3.89
C ILE A 64 -18.40 2.77 -2.91
N LEU A 65 -18.11 3.17 -1.67
CA LEU A 65 -19.09 3.17 -0.58
C LEU A 65 -20.04 4.39 -0.62
N TYR A 66 -19.53 5.54 -1.06
CA TYR A 66 -20.26 6.81 -1.11
C TYR A 66 -19.87 7.60 -2.38
N PRO A 67 -20.26 7.13 -3.58
CA PRO A 67 -19.84 7.74 -4.84
C PRO A 67 -20.19 9.23 -4.94
N GLU A 68 -21.27 9.67 -4.31
CA GLU A 68 -21.71 11.07 -4.25
C GLU A 68 -20.80 11.98 -3.41
N LYS A 69 -19.97 11.40 -2.53
CA LYS A 69 -19.00 12.09 -1.68
C LYS A 69 -17.56 11.91 -2.16
N ALA A 70 -17.36 11.17 -3.25
CA ALA A 70 -16.05 10.90 -3.79
C ALA A 70 -15.43 12.20 -4.33
N LEU A 71 -14.49 12.76 -3.57
CA LEU A 71 -13.61 13.81 -4.07
C LEU A 71 -12.55 13.19 -5.00
N GLY A 72 -11.85 14.04 -5.75
CA GLY A 72 -10.66 13.62 -6.48
C GLY A 72 -9.59 13.06 -5.55
N VAL A 73 -8.77 12.14 -6.07
CA VAL A 73 -7.60 11.60 -5.35
C VAL A 73 -6.43 12.58 -5.38
N LEU A 74 -5.70 12.72 -4.28
CA LEU A 74 -4.49 13.55 -4.19
C LEU A 74 -3.33 12.94 -4.97
N THR A 75 -3.25 11.61 -4.97
CA THR A 75 -2.19 10.83 -5.62
C THR A 75 -2.82 9.74 -6.49
N PRO A 76 -2.88 9.96 -7.82
CA PRO A 76 -3.27 8.91 -8.76
C PRO A 76 -2.42 7.66 -8.57
N ILE A 77 -2.96 6.48 -8.86
CA ILE A 77 -2.30 5.20 -8.58
C ILE A 77 -0.86 5.11 -9.11
N VAL A 78 -0.58 5.70 -10.27
CA VAL A 78 0.78 5.76 -10.86
C VAL A 78 1.74 6.56 -9.97
N LEU A 79 1.32 7.72 -9.48
CA LEU A 79 2.11 8.54 -8.56
C LEU A 79 2.23 7.88 -7.18
N LYS A 80 1.16 7.28 -6.67
CA LYS A 80 1.17 6.53 -5.42
C LYS A 80 2.21 5.40 -5.48
N LYS A 81 2.20 4.58 -6.54
CA LYS A 81 3.18 3.49 -6.79
C LYS A 81 4.62 4.03 -6.81
N HIS A 82 4.85 5.17 -7.48
CA HIS A 82 6.16 5.82 -7.52
C HIS A 82 6.64 6.26 -6.13
N LEU A 83 5.82 7.00 -5.39
CA LEU A 83 6.14 7.50 -4.05
C LEU A 83 6.41 6.35 -3.07
N LEU A 84 5.56 5.33 -3.05
CA LEU A 84 5.72 4.17 -2.16
C LEU A 84 7.03 3.41 -2.42
N THR A 85 7.47 3.34 -3.69
CA THR A 85 8.77 2.77 -4.04
C THR A 85 9.93 3.55 -3.39
N GLN A 86 9.83 4.89 -3.32
CA GLN A 86 10.84 5.74 -2.69
C GLN A 86 10.93 5.55 -1.16
N PHE A 87 9.84 5.11 -0.52
CA PHE A 87 9.82 4.80 0.92
C PHE A 87 10.22 3.35 1.25
N GLY A 88 10.74 2.59 0.27
CA GLY A 88 11.28 1.26 0.51
C GLY A 88 10.22 0.17 0.73
N VAL A 89 9.04 0.34 0.15
CA VAL A 89 8.03 -0.72 0.06
C VAL A 89 8.51 -1.79 -0.92
N ASP A 90 8.56 -3.03 -0.46
CA ASP A 90 9.04 -4.17 -1.26
C ASP A 90 7.92 -4.73 -2.15
N CYS A 91 6.70 -4.80 -1.61
CA CYS A 91 5.52 -5.28 -2.31
C CYS A 91 4.31 -4.39 -2.03
N LEU A 92 3.59 -4.03 -3.09
CA LEU A 92 2.30 -3.37 -3.04
C LEU A 92 1.19 -4.38 -3.34
N VAL A 93 0.21 -4.46 -2.46
CA VAL A 93 -1.04 -5.22 -2.65
C VAL A 93 -2.18 -4.24 -2.85
#